data_AF-A0A6V7I8J4-F1
#
_entry.id   AF-A0A6V7I8J4-F1
#
_cell.length_a   1.000
_cell.length_b   1.000
_cell.length_c   1.000
_cell.angle_alpha   90.00
_cell.angle_beta   90.00
_cell.angle_gamma   90.00
#
_symmetry.space_group_name_H-M   'P 1'
#
loop_
_entity.id
_entity.type
_entity.pdbx_description
1 polymer ?
#
loop_
_entity_poly.entity_id
_entity_poly.type
_entity_poly.pdbx_seq_one_letter_code
_entity_poly.pdbx_strand_id
1 'polypeptide(L)'
;ITADQSVYVYNCASSNIKSVSAEEVVQVGLRLADQYPLENLLWSPGAYYTSSKCLYFTLIILLHLLPAIMVDIILKCSGRKP
;
A
#
# COMPACT_ATOMS: atom_id res chain seq x y z
N ILE A 1 -29.55 8.97 -18.09
CA ILE A 1 -28.31 8.57 -18.77
C ILE A 1 -28.74 7.67 -19.91
N THR A 2 -28.86 8.25 -21.10
CA THR A 2 -29.48 7.62 -22.27
C THR A 2 -28.48 6.62 -22.85
N ALA A 3 -28.83 5.34 -22.88
CA ALA A 3 -27.99 4.29 -23.44
C ALA A 3 -28.05 4.38 -24.97
N ASP A 4 -27.03 5.01 -25.57
CA ASP A 4 -26.80 4.95 -27.00
C ASP A 4 -26.41 3.50 -27.38
N GLN A 5 -27.21 2.86 -28.24
CA GLN A 5 -27.06 1.45 -28.60
C GLN A 5 -25.90 1.19 -29.59
N SER A 6 -25.22 2.24 -30.06
CA SER A 6 -24.10 2.12 -30.99
C SER A 6 -22.76 1.77 -30.30
N VAL A 7 -22.68 1.96 -28.98
CA VAL A 7 -21.45 1.73 -28.21
C VAL A 7 -21.55 0.41 -27.45
N TYR A 8 -20.74 -0.57 -27.87
CA TYR A 8 -20.59 -1.82 -27.14
C TYR A 8 -19.73 -1.60 -25.88
N VAL A 9 -20.37 -1.68 -24.71
CA VAL A 9 -19.67 -1.67 -23.41
C VAL A 9 -19.50 -3.11 -22.95
N TYR A 10 -18.27 -3.61 -23.00
CA TYR A 10 -17.92 -4.93 -22.46
C TYR A 10 -17.38 -4.78 -21.03
N ASN A 11 -17.96 -5.54 -20.09
CA ASN A 11 -17.38 -5.66 -18.75
C ASN A 11 -16.27 -6.73 -18.79
N CYS A 12 -15.02 -6.29 -18.76
CA CYS A 12 -13.84 -7.16 -18.75
C CYS A 12 -13.37 -7.54 -17.34
N ALA A 13 -14.19 -7.38 -16.30
CA ALA A 13 -13.81 -7.76 -14.95
C ALA A 13 -13.83 -9.29 -14.79
N SER A 14 -12.65 -9.88 -14.66
CA SER A 14 -12.48 -11.33 -14.49
C SER A 14 -12.51 -11.78 -13.02
N SER A 15 -13.17 -11.01 -12.13
CA SER A 15 -13.19 -11.28 -10.69
C SER A 15 -13.75 -12.65 -10.33
N ASN A 16 -14.66 -13.18 -11.15
CA ASN A 16 -15.27 -14.50 -10.99
C ASN A 16 -14.52 -15.64 -11.73
N ILE A 17 -13.54 -15.30 -12.57
CA ILE A 17 -12.75 -16.27 -13.36
C ILE A 17 -11.42 -16.57 -12.65
N LYS A 18 -10.84 -15.55 -12.00
CA LYS A 18 -9.63 -15.70 -11.20
C LYS A 18 -9.68 -14.75 -10.00
N SER A 19 -10.08 -15.28 -8.84
CA SER A 19 -10.04 -14.52 -7.60
C SER A 19 -8.58 -14.39 -7.16
N VAL A 20 -8.08 -13.16 -7.09
CA VAL A 20 -6.77 -12.86 -6.51
C VAL A 20 -6.99 -12.41 -5.07
N SER A 21 -6.32 -13.08 -4.14
CA SER A 21 -6.34 -12.68 -2.73
C SER A 21 -5.57 -11.36 -2.54
N ALA A 22 -5.96 -10.58 -1.54
CA ALA A 22 -5.23 -9.35 -1.20
C ALA A 22 -3.76 -9.63 -0.82
N GLU A 23 -3.48 -10.83 -0.30
CA GLU A 23 -2.13 -11.28 0.00
C GLU A 23 -1.30 -11.47 -1.28
N GLU A 24 -1.85 -12.17 -2.29
CA GLU A 24 -1.17 -12.37 -3.58
C GLU A 24 -0.85 -11.04 -4.28
N VAL A 25 -1.80 -10.08 -4.25
CA VAL A 25 -1.58 -8.75 -4.86
C VAL A 25 -0.35 -8.09 -4.25
N VAL A 26 -0.22 -8.12 -2.93
CA VAL A 26 0.89 -7.46 -2.24
C VAL A 26 2.17 -8.25 -2.33
N GLN A 27 2.14 -9.59 -2.30
CA GLN A 27 3.33 -10.39 -2.57
C GLN A 27 3.91 -10.07 -3.96
N VAL A 28 3.05 -9.91 -4.97
CA VAL A 28 3.48 -9.47 -6.31
C VAL A 28 4.04 -8.06 -6.26
N GLY A 29 3.38 -7.13 -5.56
CA GLY A 29 3.86 -5.76 -5.38
C GLY A 29 5.23 -5.68 -4.70
N LEU A 30 5.46 -6.47 -3.65
CA LEU A 30 6.75 -6.53 -2.94
C LEU A 30 7.86 -7.10 -3.83
N ARG A 31 7.58 -8.15 -4.61
CA ARG A 31 8.54 -8.69 -5.59
C ARG A 31 8.90 -7.67 -6.66
N LEU A 32 7.92 -6.89 -7.12
CA LEU A 32 8.17 -5.82 -8.09
C LEU A 32 8.99 -4.69 -7.47
N ALA A 33 8.72 -4.30 -6.23
CA ALA A 33 9.49 -3.28 -5.53
C ALA A 33 10.94 -3.71 -5.24
N ASP A 34 11.18 -5.02 -5.07
CA ASP A 34 12.53 -5.59 -4.95
C ASP A 34 13.27 -5.60 -6.30
N GLN A 35 12.57 -5.92 -7.39
CA GLN A 35 13.16 -5.89 -8.75
C GLN A 35 13.38 -4.48 -9.29
N TYR A 36 12.48 -3.55 -8.96
CA TYR A 36 12.47 -2.17 -9.43
C TYR A 36 12.44 -1.25 -8.20
N PRO A 37 13.61 -0.81 -7.71
CA PRO A 37 13.67 -0.01 -6.50
C PRO A 37 12.91 1.30 -6.68
N LEU A 38 12.01 1.58 -5.75
CA LEU A 38 11.21 2.80 -5.75
C LEU A 38 12.07 3.97 -5.26
N GLU A 39 12.13 5.06 -6.03
CA GLU A 39 12.87 6.25 -5.64
C GLU A 39 12.17 7.00 -4.48
N ASN A 40 12.97 7.63 -3.62
CA ASN A 40 12.51 8.48 -2.50
C ASN A 40 11.64 7.75 -1.45
N LEU A 41 11.80 6.43 -1.30
CA LEU A 41 11.16 5.69 -0.22
C LEU A 41 11.79 6.05 1.13
N LEU A 42 10.97 6.58 2.04
CA LEU A 42 11.39 6.83 3.43
C LEU A 42 11.53 5.53 4.23
N TRP A 43 10.82 4.47 3.82
CA TRP A 43 10.74 3.18 4.50
C TRP A 43 10.93 2.06 3.50
N SER A 44 11.52 0.93 3.92
CA SER A 44 11.59 -0.28 3.10
C SER A 44 10.17 -0.81 2.81
N PRO A 45 9.85 -1.19 1.56
CA PRO A 45 8.54 -1.71 1.23
C PRO A 45 8.36 -3.08 1.89
N GLY A 46 7.40 -3.19 2.79
CA GLY A 46 7.07 -4.41 3.51
C GLY A 46 5.62 -4.39 3.99
N ALA A 47 4.96 -5.54 3.94
CA ALA A 47 3.58 -5.69 4.37
C ALA A 47 3.43 -6.89 5.30
N TYR A 48 2.68 -6.69 6.37
CA TYR A 48 2.39 -7.71 7.37
C TYR A 48 0.89 -8.02 7.35
N TYR A 49 0.57 -9.30 7.20
CA TYR A 49 -0.79 -9.81 7.27
C TYR A 49 -1.01 -10.48 8.61
N THR A 50 -2.00 -10.03 9.35
CA THR A 50 -2.40 -10.68 10.60
C THR A 50 -3.91 -10.80 10.65
N SER A 51 -4.40 -11.95 11.11
CA SER A 51 -5.84 -12.19 11.27
C SER A 51 -6.41 -11.50 12.51
N SER A 52 -5.56 -11.02 13.42
CA SER A 52 -5.99 -10.40 14.66
C SER A 52 -5.92 -8.87 14.59
N LYS A 53 -7.03 -8.21 14.95
CA LYS A 53 -7.12 -6.75 14.94
C LYS A 53 -6.15 -6.09 15.95
N CYS A 54 -5.91 -6.75 17.08
CA CYS A 54 -5.02 -6.23 18.11
C CYS A 54 -3.56 -6.19 17.62
N LEU A 55 -3.04 -7.30 17.10
CA LEU A 55 -1.68 -7.31 16.54
C LEU A 55 -1.55 -6.36 15.35
N TYR A 56 -2.60 -6.27 14.51
CA TYR A 56 -2.62 -5.33 13.39
C TYR A 56 -2.41 -3.88 13.86
N PHE A 57 -3.16 -3.47 14.88
CA PHE A 57 -3.08 -2.13 15.42
C PHE A 57 -1.72 -1.86 16.10
N THR A 58 -1.22 -2.83 16.85
CA THR A 58 0.12 -2.76 17.46
C THR A 58 1.22 -2.60 16.39
N LEU A 59 1.16 -3.38 15.31
CA LEU A 59 2.13 -3.29 14.21
C LEU A 59 2.05 -1.95 13.48
N ILE A 60 0.85 -1.41 13.25
CA ILE A 60 0.70 -0.07 12.66
C ILE A 60 1.35 0.99 13.54
N ILE A 61 1.08 0.96 14.84
CA ILE A 61 1.65 1.94 15.75
C ILE A 61 3.17 1.85 15.75
N LEU A 62 3.71 0.63 15.88
CA LEU A 62 5.15 0.43 16.01
C LEU A 62 5.92 0.67 14.71
N LEU A 63 5.38 0.27 13.57
CA LEU A 63 6.10 0.27 12.31
C LEU A 63 5.84 1.51 11.44
N HIS A 64 4.73 2.22 11.66
CA HIS A 64 4.34 3.38 10.84
C HIS A 64 4.23 4.65 11.69
N LEU A 65 3.38 4.64 12.73
CA LEU A 65 3.09 5.87 13.49
C LEU A 65 4.28 6.36 14.30
N LEU A 66 4.88 5.48 15.09
CA LEU A 66 6.00 5.83 15.97
C LEU A 66 7.22 6.28 15.16
N PRO A 67 7.65 5.57 14.10
CA PRO A 67 8.77 6.02 13.27
C PRO A 67 8.47 7.35 12.56
N ALA A 68 7.25 7.57 12.05
CA ALA A 68 6.88 8.82 11.40
C ALA A 68 6.98 10.01 12.37
N ILE A 69 6.45 9.86 13.59
CA ILE A 69 6.56 10.89 14.62
C ILE A 69 8.03 11.17 14.97
N MET A 70 8.86 10.13 15.07
CA MET A 70 10.29 10.30 15.33
C MET A 70 10.97 11.10 14.23
N VAL A 71 10.71 10.77 12.96
CA VAL A 71 11.26 11.51 11.81
C VAL A 71 10.80 12.97 11.84
N ASP A 72 9.52 13.23 12.09
CA ASP A 72 8.98 14.59 12.19
C ASP A 72 9.64 15.41 13.30
N ILE A 73 9.89 14.79 14.47
CA ILE A 73 10.58 15.44 15.58
C ILE A 73 12.03 15.75 15.20
N ILE A 74 12.74 14.79 14.60
CA ILE A 74 14.13 14.99 14.16
C ILE A 74 14.21 16.12 13.13
N LEU A 75 13.29 16.13 12.15
CA LEU A 75 13.24 17.18 11.13
C LEU A 75 12.94 18.56 11.75
N LYS A 76 11.98 18.64 12.68
CA LYS A 76 11.67 19.88 13.43
C LYS A 76 12.87 20.36 14.25
N CYS A 77 13.58 19.45 14.91
CA CYS A 77 14.75 19.76 15.73
C CYS A 77 16.00 20.10 14.90
N SER A 78 16.11 19.59 13.66
CA SER A 78 17.27 19.81 12.78
C SER A 78 17.42 21.26 12.31
N GLY A 79 16.51 22.17 12.65
CA GLY A 79 16.61 23.61 12.35
C GLY A 79 16.57 23.95 10.86
N ARG A 80 16.30 22.97 9.98
CA ARG A 80 16.01 23.20 8.58
C ARG A 80 14.65 23.86 8.51
N LYS A 81 14.63 25.12 8.07
CA LYS A 81 13.39 25.83 7.75
C LYS A 81 12.63 25.02 6.68
N PRO A 82 11.30 24.91 6.79
CA PRO A 82 10.48 24.19 5.81
C PRO A 82 10.67 24.75 4.39
#